data_AF-A0A225UYA9-F1
#
_entry.id   AF-A0A225UYA9-F1
#
_cell.length_a   1.000
_cell.length_b   1.000
_cell.length_c   1.000
_cell.angle_alpha   90.00
_cell.angle_beta   90.00
_cell.angle_gamma   90.00
#
_symmetry.space_group_name_H-M   'P 1'
#
loop_
_entity.id
_entity.type
_entity.pdbx_description
1 polymer ?
#
loop_
_entity_poly.entity_id
_entity_poly.type
_entity_poly.pdbx_seq_one_letter_code
_entity_poly.pdbx_strand_id
1 'polypeptide(L)'
;MHIFKNKSSNYPILNLPDPTLGVCNRASPSAFINRHLMAKWLREPRCWGTGGPFANSRVLWMDNTSGHYGSEVEDTARELRTKLKYFPANATDKVQPADHFPIQRIKEHCRRLAERRNMDAIRNGDWKTETSSSWKLANPGKKFYLELAARCIRLVNLEKDKNGDSWAKNSMIQCGLDVSRDGVWKVDQLSKELKQTIAFYPDAFEEGYSQRAMSANL
;
A
#
# COMPACT_ATOMS: atom_id res chain seq x y z
N MET A 1 13.82 -12.95 0.67
CA MET A 1 12.40 -12.74 0.37
C MET A 1 11.68 -14.07 0.53
N HIS A 2 10.74 -14.19 1.47
CA HIS A 2 9.93 -15.41 1.61
C HIS A 2 8.68 -15.24 0.74
N ILE A 3 8.46 -16.16 -0.21
CA ILE A 3 7.34 -16.07 -1.16
C ILE A 3 6.25 -17.03 -0.68
N PHE A 4 5.12 -16.46 -0.21
CA PHE A 4 3.98 -17.23 0.26
C PHE A 4 3.08 -17.65 -0.90
N LYS A 5 3.20 -18.90 -1.34
CA LYS A 5 2.27 -19.50 -2.31
C LYS A 5 1.13 -20.21 -1.59
N ASN A 6 -0.10 -20.03 -2.08
CA ASN A 6 -1.28 -20.77 -1.64
C ASN A 6 -1.97 -21.40 -2.85
N LYS A 7 -1.76 -22.72 -3.05
CA LYS A 7 -2.27 -23.45 -4.22
C LYS A 7 -3.79 -23.39 -4.33
N SER A 8 -4.50 -23.43 -3.21
CA SER A 8 -5.97 -23.45 -3.20
C SER A 8 -6.59 -22.05 -3.24
N SER A 9 -5.79 -20.98 -3.13
CA SER A 9 -6.28 -19.59 -3.00
C SER A 9 -7.38 -19.41 -1.94
N ASN A 10 -7.41 -20.31 -0.96
CA ASN A 10 -8.40 -20.32 0.09
C ASN A 10 -8.06 -19.26 1.16
N TYR A 11 -9.09 -18.86 1.88
CA TYR A 11 -8.98 -17.96 3.01
C TYR A 11 -9.87 -18.49 4.15
N PRO A 12 -9.34 -18.67 5.38
CA PRO A 12 -7.94 -18.49 5.77
C PRO A 12 -7.00 -19.45 5.02
N ILE A 13 -5.70 -19.13 4.97
CA ILE A 13 -4.70 -19.99 4.31
C ILE A 13 -4.62 -21.30 5.10
N LEU A 14 -4.51 -22.46 4.42
CA LEU A 14 -4.45 -23.76 5.09
C LEU A 14 -3.34 -23.79 6.15
N ASN A 15 -3.69 -24.27 7.36
CA ASN A 15 -2.82 -24.32 8.55
C ASN A 15 -2.30 -22.97 9.05
N LEU A 16 -2.94 -21.88 8.63
CA LEU A 16 -2.64 -20.52 9.08
C LEU A 16 -3.94 -19.81 9.46
N PRO A 17 -4.34 -19.87 10.74
CA PRO A 17 -5.50 -19.11 11.19
C PRO A 17 -5.25 -17.61 10.98
N ASP A 18 -6.32 -16.83 10.88
CA ASP A 18 -6.24 -15.37 10.75
C ASP A 18 -6.70 -14.65 12.04
N PRO A 19 -5.94 -14.75 13.15
CA PRO A 19 -6.32 -14.12 14.42
C PRO A 19 -5.97 -12.62 14.47
N THR A 20 -5.34 -12.08 13.42
CA THR A 20 -4.72 -10.76 13.50
C THR A 20 -5.73 -9.69 13.11
N LEU A 21 -6.23 -8.95 14.10
CA LEU A 21 -7.16 -7.83 13.88
C LEU A 21 -6.60 -6.80 12.87
N GLY A 22 -7.46 -6.33 11.97
CA GLY A 22 -7.16 -5.26 11.02
C GLY A 22 -6.31 -5.66 9.81
N VAL A 23 -5.99 -6.95 9.64
CA VAL A 23 -5.32 -7.46 8.43
C VAL A 23 -6.05 -8.70 7.91
N CYS A 24 -5.84 -9.01 6.64
CA CYS A 24 -6.34 -10.22 5.99
C CYS A 24 -5.25 -10.74 5.05
N ASN A 25 -4.63 -11.86 5.41
CA ASN A 25 -3.55 -12.43 4.61
C ASN A 25 -4.13 -13.32 3.52
N ARG A 26 -3.87 -12.95 2.27
CA ARG A 26 -4.29 -13.69 1.08
C ARG A 26 -3.09 -13.92 0.18
N ALA A 27 -3.06 -15.08 -0.46
CA ALA A 27 -2.02 -15.44 -1.40
C ALA A 27 -2.63 -16.27 -2.54
N SER A 28 -2.05 -16.14 -3.72
CA SER A 28 -2.41 -16.93 -4.89
C SER A 28 -1.44 -18.12 -5.06
N PRO A 29 -1.66 -19.00 -6.05
CA PRO A 29 -0.75 -20.10 -6.34
C PRO A 29 0.62 -19.60 -6.83
N SER A 30 0.65 -18.42 -7.49
CA SER A 30 1.89 -17.76 -7.94
C SER A 30 2.52 -16.88 -6.86
N ALA A 31 1.84 -16.68 -5.72
CA ALA A 31 2.11 -15.69 -4.68
C ALA A 31 1.89 -14.22 -5.07
N PHE A 32 1.56 -13.93 -6.34
CA PHE A 32 1.22 -12.59 -6.79
C PHE A 32 -0.30 -12.39 -6.80
N ILE A 33 -0.77 -11.18 -6.55
CA ILE A 33 -2.20 -10.87 -6.64
C ILE A 33 -2.66 -11.11 -8.09
N ASN A 34 -3.73 -11.90 -8.24
CA ASN A 34 -4.43 -12.07 -9.52
C ASN A 34 -5.81 -11.39 -9.43
N ARG A 35 -6.50 -11.29 -10.58
CA ARG A 35 -7.81 -10.61 -10.68
C ARG A 35 -8.83 -11.11 -9.66
N HIS A 36 -8.90 -12.42 -9.49
CA HIS A 36 -9.81 -13.04 -8.52
C HIS A 36 -9.47 -12.66 -7.07
N LEU A 37 -8.20 -12.62 -6.72
CA LEU A 37 -7.76 -12.22 -5.38
C LEU A 37 -7.94 -10.72 -5.14
N MET A 38 -7.75 -9.90 -6.18
CA MET A 38 -8.02 -8.47 -6.15
C MET A 38 -9.51 -8.21 -5.88
N ALA A 39 -10.41 -8.87 -6.60
CA ALA A 39 -11.86 -8.77 -6.35
C ALA A 39 -12.24 -9.18 -4.92
N LYS A 40 -11.65 -10.28 -4.41
CA LYS A 40 -11.82 -10.70 -3.00
C LYS A 40 -11.28 -9.66 -2.00
N TRP A 41 -10.17 -9.01 -2.31
CA TRP A 41 -9.59 -7.98 -1.47
C TRP A 41 -10.42 -6.69 -1.46
N LEU A 42 -11.03 -6.29 -2.58
CA LEU A 42 -11.97 -5.17 -2.63
C LEU A 42 -13.18 -5.40 -1.69
N ARG A 43 -13.62 -6.65 -1.55
CA ARG A 43 -14.73 -7.05 -0.67
C ARG A 43 -14.34 -7.22 0.80
N GLU A 44 -13.08 -7.01 1.18
CA GLU A 44 -12.62 -7.23 2.55
C GLU A 44 -12.92 -6.01 3.44
N PRO A 45 -13.96 -6.05 4.30
CA PRO A 45 -14.37 -4.88 5.08
C PRO A 45 -13.31 -4.46 6.10
N ARG A 46 -12.42 -5.37 6.53
CA ARG A 46 -11.31 -5.02 7.44
C ARG A 46 -10.28 -4.10 6.80
N CYS A 47 -10.13 -4.15 5.47
CA CYS A 47 -9.18 -3.32 4.74
C CYS A 47 -9.76 -1.93 4.41
N TRP A 48 -11.08 -1.86 4.19
CA TRP A 48 -11.69 -0.70 3.53
C TRP A 48 -12.97 -0.17 4.17
N GLY A 49 -13.51 -0.83 5.19
CA GLY A 49 -14.88 -0.62 5.63
C GLY A 49 -15.93 -1.16 4.63
N THR A 50 -17.19 -1.18 5.04
CA THR A 50 -18.31 -1.71 4.23
C THR A 50 -18.54 -0.91 2.96
N GLY A 51 -18.62 -1.59 1.81
CA GLY A 51 -19.03 -0.99 0.53
C GLY A 51 -20.52 -1.16 0.25
N GLY A 52 -20.94 -0.78 -0.96
CA GLY A 52 -22.30 -1.00 -1.45
C GLY A 52 -23.17 0.26 -1.54
N PRO A 53 -24.47 0.12 -1.81
CA PRO A 53 -25.35 1.24 -2.17
C PRO A 53 -25.43 2.33 -1.09
N PHE A 54 -25.31 1.95 0.18
CA PHE A 54 -25.38 2.84 1.34
C PHE A 54 -24.03 3.41 1.78
N ALA A 55 -22.93 3.02 1.13
CA ALA A 55 -21.60 3.55 1.40
C ALA A 55 -21.28 4.76 0.52
N ASN A 56 -20.41 5.65 1.04
CA ASN A 56 -19.86 6.74 0.26
C ASN A 56 -19.05 6.21 -0.93
N SER A 57 -19.13 6.93 -2.05
CA SER A 57 -18.30 6.66 -3.21
C SER A 57 -16.83 6.84 -2.86
N ARG A 58 -15.97 6.00 -3.45
CA ARG A 58 -14.53 5.98 -3.17
C ARG A 58 -13.75 6.06 -4.46
N VAL A 59 -12.53 6.58 -4.40
CA VAL A 59 -11.58 6.51 -5.52
C VAL A 59 -10.40 5.66 -5.08
N LEU A 60 -10.10 4.61 -5.84
CA LEU A 60 -8.95 3.74 -5.61
C LEU A 60 -7.96 3.92 -6.76
N TRP A 61 -6.75 4.37 -6.42
CA TRP A 61 -5.65 4.53 -7.36
C TRP A 61 -4.71 3.31 -7.28
N MET A 62 -4.39 2.69 -8.41
CA MET A 62 -3.55 1.48 -8.50
C MET A 62 -2.57 1.56 -9.67
N ASP A 63 -1.45 0.81 -9.60
CA ASP A 63 -0.67 0.56 -10.82
C ASP A 63 -1.48 -0.29 -11.80
N ASN A 64 -0.96 -0.37 -13.02
CA ASN A 64 -1.55 -1.11 -14.13
C ASN A 64 -1.05 -2.57 -14.22
N THR A 65 -0.69 -3.21 -13.10
CA THR A 65 -0.34 -4.64 -13.08
C THR A 65 -1.53 -5.50 -13.53
N SER A 66 -1.26 -6.60 -14.24
CA SER A 66 -2.27 -7.49 -14.84
C SER A 66 -3.31 -8.08 -13.88
N GLY A 67 -2.99 -8.12 -12.58
CA GLY A 67 -3.93 -8.54 -11.53
C GLY A 67 -4.94 -7.47 -11.10
N HIS A 68 -4.76 -6.20 -11.50
CA HIS A 68 -5.54 -5.07 -11.00
C HIS A 68 -6.71 -4.64 -11.89
N TYR A 69 -6.76 -5.11 -13.15
CA TYR A 69 -7.80 -4.73 -14.12
C TYR A 69 -8.47 -5.95 -14.76
N GLY A 70 -9.61 -5.73 -15.40
CA GLY A 70 -10.46 -6.77 -15.99
C GLY A 70 -11.86 -6.81 -15.38
N SER A 71 -12.80 -7.43 -16.09
CA SER A 71 -14.24 -7.38 -15.78
C SER A 71 -14.54 -7.74 -14.32
N GLU A 72 -13.97 -8.84 -13.81
CA GLU A 72 -14.21 -9.28 -12.42
C GLU A 72 -13.86 -8.20 -11.38
N VAL A 73 -12.76 -7.46 -11.58
CA VAL A 73 -12.30 -6.41 -10.67
C VAL A 73 -13.15 -5.15 -10.84
N GLU A 74 -13.42 -4.76 -12.08
CA GLU A 74 -14.19 -3.56 -12.42
C GLU A 74 -15.65 -3.68 -12.01
N ASP A 75 -16.27 -4.85 -12.21
CA ASP A 75 -17.64 -5.13 -11.80
C ASP A 75 -17.76 -5.15 -10.28
N THR A 76 -16.79 -5.77 -9.59
CA THR A 76 -16.73 -5.72 -8.11
C THR A 76 -16.56 -4.29 -7.61
N ALA A 77 -15.70 -3.49 -8.22
CA ALA A 77 -15.51 -2.09 -7.84
C ALA A 77 -16.79 -1.27 -8.06
N ARG A 78 -17.49 -1.49 -9.18
CA ARG A 78 -18.77 -0.84 -9.49
C ARG A 78 -19.84 -1.15 -8.45
N GLU A 79 -20.01 -2.42 -8.10
CA GLU A 79 -20.94 -2.88 -7.06
C GLU A 79 -20.65 -2.21 -5.71
N LEU A 80 -19.36 -2.04 -5.38
CA LEU A 80 -18.91 -1.43 -4.14
C LEU A 80 -18.84 0.10 -4.19
N ARG A 81 -19.36 0.75 -5.26
CA ARG A 81 -19.28 2.20 -5.50
C ARG A 81 -17.85 2.75 -5.43
N THR A 82 -16.89 1.99 -5.93
CA THR A 82 -15.47 2.35 -5.97
C THR A 82 -15.06 2.66 -7.42
N LYS A 83 -14.61 3.90 -7.65
CA LYS A 83 -14.03 4.32 -8.93
C LYS A 83 -12.55 3.93 -8.97
N LEU A 84 -12.21 3.01 -9.87
CA LEU A 84 -10.82 2.64 -10.12
C LEU A 84 -10.15 3.68 -11.01
N LYS A 85 -8.93 4.06 -10.65
CA LYS A 85 -8.06 4.89 -11.48
C LYS A 85 -6.67 4.24 -11.54
N TYR A 86 -6.07 4.22 -12.71
CA TYR A 86 -4.79 3.56 -12.92
C TYR A 86 -3.70 4.59 -13.20
N PHE A 87 -2.53 4.37 -12.62
CA PHE A 87 -1.35 5.15 -12.95
C PHE A 87 -0.81 4.75 -14.33
N PRO A 88 -0.11 5.66 -15.02
CA PRO A 88 0.62 5.32 -16.24
C PRO A 88 1.61 4.19 -16.01
N ALA A 89 1.87 3.41 -17.07
CA ALA A 89 2.89 2.37 -17.02
C ALA A 89 4.27 2.96 -16.65
N ASN A 90 5.04 2.23 -15.85
CA ASN A 90 6.42 2.58 -15.48
C ASN A 90 6.57 3.94 -14.75
N ALA A 91 5.54 4.38 -14.02
CA ALA A 91 5.57 5.64 -13.25
C ALA A 91 5.66 5.42 -11.72
N THR A 92 5.86 4.18 -11.27
CA THR A 92 5.80 3.76 -9.86
C THR A 92 6.65 4.60 -8.92
N ASP A 93 7.89 4.90 -9.31
CA ASP A 93 8.86 5.67 -8.53
C ASP A 93 8.49 7.16 -8.39
N LYS A 94 7.64 7.69 -9.27
CA LYS A 94 7.35 9.14 -9.37
C LYS A 94 5.95 9.51 -8.91
N VAL A 95 4.96 8.62 -9.06
CA VAL A 95 3.54 8.99 -8.87
C VAL A 95 2.78 8.08 -7.93
N GLN A 96 3.34 6.94 -7.49
CA GLN A 96 2.61 6.03 -6.60
C GLN A 96 2.81 6.40 -5.12
N PRO A 97 1.76 6.90 -4.44
CA PRO A 97 1.88 7.33 -3.05
C PRO A 97 2.31 6.20 -2.11
N ALA A 98 1.89 4.96 -2.41
CA ALA A 98 2.19 3.78 -1.61
C ALA A 98 3.68 3.43 -1.61
N ASP A 99 4.35 3.58 -2.75
CA ASP A 99 5.76 3.23 -2.91
C ASP A 99 6.68 4.30 -2.35
N HIS A 100 6.30 5.58 -2.52
CA HIS A 100 7.14 6.70 -2.10
C HIS A 100 7.24 6.85 -0.57
N PHE A 101 6.19 6.52 0.20
CA PHE A 101 6.26 6.63 1.68
C PHE A 101 5.84 5.37 2.44
N PRO A 102 4.58 4.91 2.39
CA PRO A 102 4.12 3.85 3.29
C PRO A 102 4.95 2.56 3.17
N ILE A 103 5.26 2.11 1.95
CA ILE A 103 6.06 0.90 1.74
C ILE A 103 7.51 1.08 2.20
N GLN A 104 8.11 2.25 1.98
CA GLN A 104 9.46 2.54 2.49
C GLN A 104 9.50 2.47 4.02
N ARG A 105 8.52 3.07 4.70
CA ARG A 105 8.40 3.01 6.17
C ARG A 105 8.14 1.58 6.68
N ILE A 106 7.29 0.81 5.97
CA ILE A 106 7.06 -0.61 6.29
C ILE A 106 8.37 -1.40 6.18
N LYS A 107 9.14 -1.21 5.10
CA LYS A 107 10.44 -1.88 4.90
C LYS A 107 11.42 -1.56 6.03
N GLU A 108 11.45 -0.33 6.51
CA GLU A 108 12.30 0.08 7.62
C GLU A 108 11.93 -0.60 8.94
N HIS A 109 10.64 -0.64 9.31
CA HIS A 109 10.17 -1.40 10.47
C HIS A 109 10.43 -2.90 10.35
N CYS A 110 10.16 -3.47 9.17
CA CYS A 110 10.45 -4.86 8.87
C CYS A 110 11.93 -5.18 9.12
N ARG A 111 12.84 -4.35 8.60
CA ARG A 111 14.29 -4.52 8.80
C ARG A 111 14.65 -4.48 10.28
N ARG A 112 14.25 -3.43 11.00
CA ARG A 112 14.58 -3.24 12.43
C ARG A 112 14.07 -4.39 13.30
N LEU A 113 12.85 -4.86 13.06
CA LEU A 113 12.26 -5.96 13.82
C LEU A 113 12.86 -7.33 13.46
N ALA A 114 13.19 -7.55 12.18
CA ALA A 114 13.89 -8.75 11.75
C ALA A 114 15.32 -8.81 12.31
N GLU A 115 16.05 -7.70 12.33
CA GLU A 115 17.37 -7.58 12.94
C GLU A 115 17.33 -7.90 14.43
N ARG A 116 16.39 -7.31 15.18
CA ARG A 116 16.18 -7.63 16.59
C ARG A 116 15.98 -9.13 16.80
N ARG A 117 15.05 -9.74 16.06
CA ARG A 117 14.79 -11.18 16.15
C ARG A 117 16.04 -12.00 15.84
N ASN A 118 16.81 -11.62 14.83
CA ASN A 118 18.02 -12.34 14.47
C ASN A 118 19.07 -12.26 15.59
N MET A 119 19.25 -11.09 16.21
CA MET A 119 20.13 -10.94 17.36
C MET A 119 19.68 -11.77 18.57
N ASP A 120 18.38 -11.82 18.85
CA ASP A 120 17.83 -12.65 19.93
C ASP A 120 18.05 -14.15 19.64
N ALA A 121 17.82 -14.59 18.40
CA ALA A 121 18.04 -15.97 17.96
C ALA A 121 19.53 -16.37 18.05
N ILE A 122 20.46 -15.47 17.71
CA ILE A 122 21.90 -15.69 17.89
C ILE A 122 22.23 -15.87 19.37
N ARG A 123 21.71 -15.00 20.25
CA ARG A 123 21.96 -15.06 21.70
C ARG A 123 21.41 -16.33 22.33
N ASN A 124 20.27 -16.82 21.85
CA ASN A 124 19.62 -18.03 22.36
C ASN A 124 20.19 -19.32 21.75
N GLY A 125 21.06 -19.23 20.75
CA GLY A 125 21.58 -20.40 20.07
C GLY A 125 20.56 -21.09 19.15
N ASP A 126 19.56 -20.36 18.64
CA ASP A 126 18.50 -20.84 17.76
C ASP A 126 19.01 -21.09 16.32
N TRP A 127 20.00 -21.97 16.20
CA TRP A 127 20.63 -22.36 14.95
C TRP A 127 19.83 -23.47 14.26
N LYS A 128 19.93 -23.53 12.93
CA LYS A 128 19.36 -24.64 12.16
C LYS A 128 20.17 -25.91 12.43
N THR A 129 19.48 -26.97 12.86
CA THR A 129 20.10 -28.22 13.33
C THR A 129 20.40 -29.24 12.22
N GLU A 130 20.01 -28.97 10.97
CA GLU A 130 20.26 -29.88 9.84
C GLU A 130 21.71 -29.83 9.35
N THR A 131 22.25 -31.03 9.04
CA THR A 131 23.64 -31.40 8.76
C THR A 131 24.36 -30.66 7.63
N SER A 132 23.70 -29.78 6.87
CA SER A 132 24.28 -29.06 5.73
C SER A 132 24.24 -27.54 5.85
N SER A 133 23.91 -27.01 7.04
CA SER A 133 23.73 -25.56 7.22
C SER A 133 24.33 -25.03 8.51
N SER A 134 25.63 -25.23 8.71
CA SER A 134 26.35 -24.49 9.75
C SER A 134 26.12 -22.99 9.56
N TRP A 135 25.84 -22.28 10.67
CA TRP A 135 25.65 -20.82 10.74
C TRP A 135 24.33 -20.22 10.22
N LYS A 136 23.34 -21.02 9.82
CA LYS A 136 22.00 -20.48 9.51
C LYS A 136 21.12 -20.47 10.76
N LEU A 137 20.39 -19.37 10.98
CA LEU A 137 19.36 -19.33 12.03
C LEU A 137 18.17 -20.23 11.67
N ALA A 138 17.53 -20.80 12.69
CA ALA A 138 16.28 -21.54 12.53
C ALA A 138 15.21 -20.65 11.89
N ASN A 139 14.39 -21.22 11.00
CA ASN A 139 13.29 -20.49 10.36
C ASN A 139 12.12 -20.36 11.35
N PRO A 140 11.67 -19.14 11.69
CA PRO A 140 10.59 -18.93 12.67
C PRO A 140 9.19 -19.32 12.13
N GLY A 141 9.09 -19.74 10.86
CA GLY A 141 7.86 -20.22 10.26
C GLY A 141 6.96 -19.11 9.70
N LYS A 142 5.92 -19.53 8.98
CA LYS A 142 5.03 -18.61 8.23
C LYS A 142 4.27 -17.64 9.13
N LYS A 143 3.77 -18.12 10.26
CA LYS A 143 3.00 -17.34 11.24
C LYS A 143 3.77 -16.10 11.69
N PHE A 144 5.05 -16.27 12.05
CA PHE A 144 5.93 -15.17 12.45
C PHE A 144 6.02 -14.07 11.40
N TYR A 145 6.23 -14.41 10.12
CA TYR A 145 6.36 -13.40 9.07
C TYR A 145 5.06 -12.65 8.79
N LEU A 146 3.90 -13.32 8.91
CA LEU A 146 2.59 -12.67 8.75
C LEU A 146 2.29 -11.73 9.93
N GLU A 147 2.60 -12.15 11.16
CA GLU A 147 2.49 -11.30 12.35
C GLU A 147 3.46 -10.12 12.30
N LEU A 148 4.68 -10.34 11.81
CA LEU A 148 5.67 -9.29 11.59
C LEU A 148 5.16 -8.26 10.58
N ALA A 149 4.63 -8.71 9.44
CA ALA A 149 4.07 -7.82 8.42
C ALA A 149 2.91 -6.98 8.99
N ALA A 150 1.97 -7.62 9.69
CA ALA A 150 0.86 -6.95 10.34
C ALA A 150 1.33 -5.92 11.38
N ARG A 151 2.34 -6.28 12.19
CA ARG A 151 2.95 -5.37 13.16
C ARG A 151 3.59 -4.17 12.49
N CYS A 152 4.31 -4.35 11.38
CA CYS A 152 4.93 -3.25 10.65
C CYS A 152 3.88 -2.28 10.09
N ILE A 153 2.79 -2.80 9.51
CA ILE A 153 1.67 -1.98 9.03
C ILE A 153 1.05 -1.18 10.18
N ARG A 154 0.80 -1.80 11.34
CA ARG A 154 0.28 -1.10 12.52
C ARG A 154 1.20 0.01 12.99
N LEU A 155 2.51 -0.23 13.04
CA LEU A 155 3.48 0.78 13.43
C LEU A 155 3.44 1.97 12.48
N VAL A 156 3.45 1.74 11.17
CA VAL A 156 3.38 2.81 10.16
C VAL A 156 2.07 3.59 10.24
N ASN A 157 0.93 2.92 10.50
CA ASN A 157 -0.35 3.60 10.65
C ASN A 157 -0.43 4.50 11.90
N LEU A 158 0.33 4.17 12.95
CA LEU A 158 0.43 4.97 14.16
C LEU A 158 1.41 6.15 14.02
N GLU A 159 2.31 6.12 13.05
CA GLU A 159 3.23 7.23 12.79
C GLU A 159 2.47 8.43 12.24
N LYS A 160 2.63 9.55 12.93
CA LYS A 160 2.12 10.86 12.54
C LYS A 160 3.26 11.86 12.52
N ASP A 161 3.19 12.80 11.58
CA ASP A 161 4.09 13.94 11.61
C ASP A 161 3.70 14.95 12.70
N LYS A 162 4.46 16.05 12.79
CA LYS A 162 4.21 17.15 13.74
C LYS A 162 2.82 17.78 13.61
N ASN A 163 2.18 17.65 12.46
CA ASN A 163 0.84 18.18 12.21
C ASN A 163 -0.25 17.14 12.54
N GLY A 164 0.12 15.88 12.81
CA GLY A 164 -0.80 14.78 13.05
C GLY A 164 -1.21 14.02 11.77
N ASP A 165 -0.57 14.29 10.63
CA ASP A 165 -0.87 13.62 9.36
C ASP A 165 -0.11 12.30 9.25
N SER A 166 -0.76 11.28 8.67
CA SER A 166 -0.11 9.98 8.42
C SER A 166 0.76 10.02 7.18
N TRP A 167 1.69 9.06 7.08
CA TRP A 167 2.45 8.85 5.84
C TRP A 167 1.57 8.66 4.60
N ALA A 168 0.41 8.00 4.75
CA ALA A 168 -0.54 7.83 3.65
C ALA A 168 -1.19 9.15 3.23
N LYS A 169 -1.55 10.03 4.18
CA LYS A 169 -2.11 11.36 3.85
C LYS A 169 -1.05 12.24 3.18
N ASN A 170 0.15 12.27 3.75
CA ASN A 170 1.26 13.05 3.22
C ASN A 170 1.67 12.58 1.82
N SER A 171 1.67 11.28 1.56
CA SER A 171 2.01 10.74 0.25
C SER A 171 0.99 11.11 -0.82
N MET A 172 -0.30 11.06 -0.49
CA MET A 172 -1.36 11.45 -1.41
C MET A 172 -1.25 12.93 -1.80
N ILE A 173 -0.91 13.81 -0.84
CA ILE A 173 -0.70 15.24 -1.10
C ILE A 173 0.50 15.44 -2.03
N GLN A 174 1.65 14.83 -1.71
CA GLN A 174 2.88 15.01 -2.48
C GLN A 174 2.80 14.45 -3.90
N CYS A 175 1.97 13.42 -4.11
CA CYS A 175 1.69 12.87 -5.44
C CYS A 175 0.57 13.61 -6.18
N GLY A 176 0.04 14.72 -5.66
CA GLY A 176 -1.00 15.50 -6.34
C GLY A 176 -2.36 14.79 -6.42
N LEU A 177 -2.64 13.87 -5.48
CA LEU A 177 -3.89 13.10 -5.44
C LEU A 177 -4.85 13.53 -4.33
N ASP A 178 -4.42 14.40 -3.42
CA ASP A 178 -5.21 14.90 -2.30
C ASP A 178 -4.71 16.29 -1.85
N VAL A 179 -5.55 17.04 -1.16
CA VAL A 179 -5.24 18.39 -0.65
C VAL A 179 -4.83 18.36 0.82
N SER A 180 -4.12 19.41 1.26
CA SER A 180 -3.87 19.63 2.69
C SER A 180 -5.16 19.91 3.47
N ARG A 181 -5.04 19.99 4.80
CA ARG A 181 -6.18 20.15 5.71
C ARG A 181 -7.04 21.39 5.49
N ASP A 182 -6.46 22.43 4.90
CA ASP A 182 -7.17 23.65 4.50
C ASP A 182 -8.00 23.48 3.22
N GLY A 183 -7.92 22.33 2.55
CA GLY A 183 -8.68 22.05 1.33
C GLY A 183 -8.14 22.72 0.08
N VAL A 184 -6.96 23.35 0.15
CA VAL A 184 -6.42 24.17 -0.94
C VAL A 184 -5.18 23.52 -1.55
N TRP A 185 -5.14 23.50 -2.88
CA TRP A 185 -3.94 23.15 -3.64
C TRP A 185 -2.92 24.29 -3.57
N LYS A 186 -1.69 23.96 -3.17
CA LYS A 186 -0.59 24.91 -3.06
C LYS A 186 0.61 24.41 -3.85
N VAL A 187 1.30 25.31 -4.52
CA VAL A 187 2.57 25.01 -5.21
C VAL A 187 3.58 24.37 -4.26
N ASP A 188 3.56 24.77 -2.98
CA ASP A 188 4.43 24.21 -1.94
C ASP A 188 4.29 22.71 -1.70
N GLN A 189 3.17 22.11 -2.11
CA GLN A 189 2.93 20.67 -1.99
C GLN A 189 3.63 19.84 -3.09
N LEU A 190 4.05 20.47 -4.18
CA LEU A 190 4.62 19.79 -5.34
C LEU A 190 6.06 19.31 -5.10
N SER A 191 6.52 18.36 -5.92
CA SER A 191 7.93 17.94 -5.89
C SER A 191 8.86 19.11 -6.27
N LYS A 192 10.15 19.00 -5.92
CA LYS A 192 11.15 20.03 -6.25
C LYS A 192 11.20 20.30 -7.75
N GLU A 193 11.13 19.25 -8.56
CA GLU A 193 11.20 19.31 -10.03
C GLU A 193 9.99 20.06 -10.59
N LEU A 194 8.78 19.77 -10.08
CA LEU A 194 7.57 20.46 -10.51
C LEU A 194 7.56 21.94 -10.10
N LYS A 195 8.06 22.26 -8.90
CA LYS A 195 8.25 23.65 -8.48
C LYS A 195 9.22 24.39 -9.39
N GLN A 196 10.30 23.73 -9.83
CA GLN A 196 11.24 24.31 -10.79
C GLN A 196 10.58 24.56 -12.14
N THR A 197 9.77 23.62 -12.66
CA THR A 197 9.03 23.83 -13.91
C THR A 197 8.09 25.03 -13.82
N ILE A 198 7.35 25.19 -12.72
CA ILE A 198 6.49 26.36 -12.51
C ILE A 198 7.32 27.66 -12.50
N ALA A 199 8.47 27.66 -11.82
CA ALA A 199 9.36 28.81 -11.80
C ALA A 199 9.92 29.18 -13.18
N PHE A 200 10.11 28.21 -14.08
CA PHE A 200 10.54 28.45 -15.46
C PHE A 200 9.41 28.97 -16.37
N TYR A 201 8.15 28.65 -16.06
CA TYR A 201 6.99 28.96 -16.90
C TYR A 201 5.81 29.52 -16.08
N PRO A 202 5.97 30.67 -15.39
CA PRO A 202 4.95 31.20 -14.49
C PRO A 202 3.67 31.59 -15.23
N ASP A 203 3.77 32.26 -16.38
CA ASP A 203 2.61 32.73 -17.13
C ASP A 203 1.73 31.57 -17.63
N ALA A 204 2.36 30.51 -18.17
CA ALA A 204 1.65 29.32 -18.65
C ALA A 204 0.99 28.54 -17.50
N PHE A 205 1.59 28.55 -16.32
CA PHE A 205 0.99 27.94 -15.13
C PHE A 205 -0.26 28.70 -14.69
N GLU A 206 -0.19 30.03 -14.58
CA GLU A 206 -1.32 30.87 -14.16
C GLU A 206 -2.50 30.82 -15.15
N GLU A 207 -2.21 30.83 -16.46
CA GLU A 207 -3.23 30.67 -17.50
C GLU A 207 -3.95 29.32 -17.37
N GLY A 208 -3.19 28.22 -17.27
CA GLY A 208 -3.75 26.88 -17.13
C GLY A 208 -4.52 26.67 -15.83
N TYR A 209 -4.07 27.28 -14.73
CA TYR A 209 -4.76 27.23 -13.44
C TYR A 209 -6.11 27.95 -13.52
N SER A 210 -6.12 29.16 -14.08
CA SER A 210 -7.33 29.98 -14.25
C SER A 210 -8.38 29.29 -15.12
N GLN A 211 -7.97 28.69 -16.25
CA GLN A 211 -8.87 27.95 -17.13
C GLN A 211 -9.51 26.75 -16.45
N ARG A 212 -8.75 25.97 -15.67
CA ARG A 212 -9.30 24.82 -14.93
C ARG A 212 -10.18 25.23 -13.75
N ALA A 213 -9.82 26.28 -13.03
CA ALA A 213 -10.63 26.80 -11.92
C ALA A 213 -12.01 27.26 -12.41
N MET A 214 -12.09 27.89 -13.58
CA MET A 214 -13.36 28.24 -14.21
C MET A 214 -14.16 27.01 -14.67
N SER A 215 -13.48 25.97 -15.13
CA SER A 215 -14.12 24.72 -15.59
C SER A 215 -14.68 23.85 -14.45
N ALA A 216 -14.16 24.00 -13.23
CA ALA A 216 -14.59 23.23 -12.06
C ALA A 216 -15.82 23.83 -11.34
N ASN A 217 -16.21 25.06 -11.70
CA ASN A 217 -17.36 25.78 -11.13
C ASN A 217 -18.64 25.70 -11.99
N LEU A 218 -18.64 24.85 -13.03
CA LEU A 218 -19.78 24.48 -13.88
C LEU A 218 -20.16 23.02 -13.62
#